data_AF-A0A937BNU3-F1
#
_entry.id   AF-A0A937BNU3-F1
#
_cell.length_a   1.000
_cell.length_b   1.000
_cell.length_c   1.000
_cell.angle_alpha   90.00
_cell.angle_beta   90.00
_cell.angle_gamma   90.00
#
_symmetry.space_group_name_H-M   'P 1'
#
loop_
_entity.id
_entity.type
_entity.pdbx_description
1 polymer ?
#
loop_
_entity_poly.entity_id
_entity_poly.type
_entity_poly.pdbx_seq_one_letter_code
_entity_poly.pdbx_strand_id
1 'polypeptide(L)'
;MRRISAQKGMILLLGGLFVSLSVMQCTKAGDNAGALDRAYTGTPDSTTLSVFYDSYKISTADATADVNDVIEGTGVQSIVKTYCVGANCHGGKFGPNLSTYSEIMALVTPGSPETSKLWNLITTNDLNKAMPPINIMHELSLTEKGIIYNWIKNGAKEQPGLNDFRPVAMKLLVSGCGSANCHNQATATGAWARKALVPGLVSADTTQFLYTNPLTGLVTVYCQLSNQSRLNQVWGSYKDSVRRFYADTLANASFRPYKTFGTPVTLSSVRGPLSDYDDILLDIMYPKSVRSNSTVQFTDGSGNKFYVKGNPLNATSSLISRIDSTLLLANPYTGIYATNHQGDMAYGDGGLKRTEIALIKAWYFADPNVPDVWKYGVNNVGIFKYRKTGKIIMK
;
A
#
# COMPACT_ATOMS: atom_id res chain seq x y z
N MET A 1 45.26 -67.32 22.32
CA MET A 1 44.38 -66.17 22.00
C MET A 1 42.93 -66.55 22.28
N ARG A 2 42.29 -65.95 23.30
CA ARG A 2 40.89 -66.24 23.67
C ARG A 2 39.95 -65.62 22.62
N ARG A 3 39.20 -66.46 21.90
CA ARG A 3 38.18 -66.04 20.93
C ARG A 3 37.02 -65.39 21.69
N ILE A 4 36.88 -64.08 21.57
CA ILE A 4 35.69 -63.36 22.04
C ILE A 4 34.53 -63.81 21.12
N SER A 5 33.42 -64.28 21.70
CA SER A 5 32.26 -64.70 20.89
C SER A 5 31.69 -63.49 20.15
N ALA A 6 31.21 -63.72 18.92
CA ALA A 6 30.66 -62.66 18.06
C ALA A 6 29.62 -61.79 18.78
N GLN A 7 28.83 -62.41 19.67
CA GLN A 7 27.83 -61.74 20.50
C GLN A 7 28.42 -60.72 21.49
N LYS A 8 29.58 -61.03 22.11
CA LYS A 8 30.27 -60.09 23.02
C LYS A 8 30.97 -58.96 22.27
N GLY A 9 31.48 -59.24 21.06
CA GLY A 9 32.02 -58.21 20.18
C GLY A 9 30.96 -57.21 19.72
N MET A 10 29.76 -57.70 19.39
CA MET A 10 28.65 -56.87 18.93
C MET A 10 28.07 -55.98 20.04
N ILE A 11 28.01 -56.46 21.29
CA ILE A 11 27.61 -55.66 22.45
C ILE A 11 28.63 -54.55 22.76
N LEU A 12 29.93 -54.84 22.66
CA LEU A 12 30.98 -53.83 22.83
C LEU A 12 30.95 -52.77 21.73
N LEU A 13 30.66 -53.17 20.49
CA LEU A 13 30.59 -52.27 19.34
C LEU A 13 29.34 -51.39 19.38
N LEU A 14 28.17 -51.96 19.71
CA LEU A 14 26.93 -51.20 19.90
C LEU A 14 26.96 -50.33 21.16
N GLY A 15 27.53 -50.82 22.26
CA GLY A 15 27.73 -50.04 23.48
C GLY A 15 28.70 -48.88 23.25
N GLY A 16 29.79 -49.10 22.51
CA GLY A 16 30.72 -48.04 22.10
C GLY A 16 30.07 -47.01 21.17
N LEU A 17 29.20 -47.44 20.24
CA LEU A 17 28.45 -46.56 19.35
C LEU A 17 27.38 -45.75 20.09
N PHE A 18 26.70 -46.35 21.06
CA PHE A 18 25.71 -45.67 21.88
C PHE A 18 26.36 -44.64 22.81
N VAL A 19 27.52 -44.99 23.39
CA VAL A 19 28.31 -44.04 24.18
C VAL A 19 28.84 -42.92 23.29
N SER A 20 29.42 -43.21 22.11
CA SER A 20 29.93 -42.18 21.19
C SER A 20 28.85 -41.25 20.65
N LEU A 21 27.65 -41.77 20.35
CA LEU A 21 26.48 -40.96 19.98
C LEU A 21 25.92 -40.17 21.18
N SER A 22 26.10 -40.66 22.42
CA SER A 22 25.70 -39.92 23.63
C SER A 22 26.70 -38.85 24.07
N VAL A 23 27.96 -38.89 23.59
CA VAL A 23 28.95 -37.79 23.77
C VAL A 23 28.89 -36.76 22.64
N MET A 24 28.13 -37.00 21.56
CA MET A 24 27.55 -35.92 20.75
C MET A 24 26.42 -35.25 21.55
N GLN A 25 26.75 -34.74 22.72
CA GLN A 25 25.95 -33.72 23.36
C GLN A 25 25.94 -32.53 22.40
N CYS A 26 24.76 -31.99 22.09
CA CYS A 26 24.66 -30.64 21.58
C CYS A 26 25.40 -29.72 22.58
N THR A 27 26.63 -29.33 22.27
CA THR A 27 27.35 -28.34 23.05
C THR A 27 26.53 -27.05 23.01
N LYS A 28 26.45 -26.34 24.14
CA LYS A 28 25.68 -25.09 24.31
C LYS A 28 26.03 -23.99 23.30
N ALA A 29 27.14 -24.15 22.60
CA ALA A 29 27.46 -23.47 21.36
C ALA A 29 27.79 -24.56 20.33
N GLY A 30 26.91 -24.78 19.36
CA GLY A 30 27.32 -25.47 18.14
C GLY A 30 28.27 -24.55 17.38
N ASP A 31 29.27 -25.10 16.68
CA ASP A 31 30.26 -24.33 15.90
C ASP A 31 29.63 -23.31 14.93
N ASN A 32 28.37 -23.52 14.54
CA ASN A 32 27.60 -22.62 13.68
C ASN A 32 27.12 -21.33 14.37
N ALA A 33 27.06 -21.26 15.71
CA ALA A 33 26.59 -20.06 16.41
C ALA A 33 27.62 -18.90 16.34
N GLY A 34 28.92 -19.23 16.22
CA GLY A 34 29.99 -18.26 16.02
C GLY A 34 30.08 -17.69 14.60
N ALA A 35 29.34 -18.27 13.64
CA ALA A 35 29.29 -17.84 12.24
C ALA A 35 28.01 -17.04 11.89
N LEU A 36 27.16 -16.76 12.88
CA LEU A 36 25.93 -16.00 12.69
C LEU A 36 26.25 -14.51 12.49
N ASP A 37 26.07 -14.00 11.27
CA ASP A 37 26.05 -12.56 11.02
C ASP A 37 24.65 -12.01 11.29
N ARG A 38 24.57 -11.11 12.27
CA ARG A 38 23.33 -10.48 12.75
C ARG A 38 23.14 -9.08 12.17
N ALA A 39 24.10 -8.58 11.42
CA ALA A 39 24.03 -7.27 10.81
C ALA A 39 22.76 -7.13 9.96
N TYR A 40 22.14 -5.96 10.03
CA TYR A 40 21.06 -5.63 9.12
C TYR A 40 21.66 -5.19 7.78
N THR A 41 21.58 -6.07 6.78
CA THR A 41 22.02 -5.79 5.41
C THR A 41 20.90 -5.24 4.53
N GLY A 42 19.71 -5.03 5.10
CA GLY A 42 18.56 -4.47 4.39
C GLY A 42 18.68 -2.95 4.24
N THR A 43 17.94 -2.41 3.27
CA THR A 43 17.81 -0.97 3.09
C THR A 43 16.53 -0.48 3.77
N PRO A 44 16.52 0.72 4.37
CA PRO A 44 15.28 1.31 4.89
C PRO A 44 14.24 1.42 3.78
N ASP A 45 13.03 0.91 4.03
CA ASP A 45 11.93 0.92 3.06
C ASP A 45 10.71 1.64 3.65
N SER A 46 10.59 2.92 3.31
CA SER A 46 9.43 3.73 3.71
C SER A 46 8.09 3.20 3.20
N THR A 47 8.10 2.32 2.20
CA THR A 47 6.89 1.74 1.61
C THR A 47 6.41 0.46 2.31
N THR A 48 7.09 0.06 3.39
CA THR A 48 6.66 -1.00 4.29
C THR A 48 6.07 -0.38 5.55
N LEU A 49 4.79 -0.67 5.82
CA LEU A 49 4.14 -0.21 7.04
C LEU A 49 4.86 -0.80 8.25
N SER A 50 5.38 0.07 9.12
CA SER A 50 6.17 -0.32 10.29
C SER A 50 5.62 0.42 11.51
N VAL A 51 4.79 -0.27 12.29
CA VAL A 51 3.98 0.32 13.38
C VAL A 51 4.18 -0.45 14.69
N PHE A 52 3.81 0.17 15.80
CA PHE A 52 4.02 -0.44 17.11
C PHE A 52 3.07 -1.61 17.38
N TYR A 53 1.77 -1.42 17.18
CA TYR A 53 0.72 -2.43 17.40
C TYR A 53 0.40 -3.22 16.13
N ASP A 54 -0.02 -4.47 16.28
CA ASP A 54 -0.41 -5.35 15.17
C ASP A 54 -1.67 -4.90 14.43
N SER A 55 -2.52 -4.14 15.14
CA SER A 55 -3.78 -3.65 14.61
C SER A 55 -3.93 -2.16 14.89
N TYR A 56 -4.37 -1.42 13.88
CA TYR A 56 -4.73 -0.01 14.00
C TYR A 56 -6.08 0.25 13.36
N LYS A 57 -7.04 0.72 14.16
CA LYS A 57 -8.35 1.16 13.67
C LYS A 57 -8.23 2.58 13.14
N ILE A 58 -8.64 2.81 11.90
CA ILE A 58 -8.59 4.15 11.29
C ILE A 58 -9.49 5.14 12.07
N SER A 59 -9.11 6.41 12.12
CA SER A 59 -9.83 7.41 12.91
C SER A 59 -11.28 7.63 12.47
N THR A 60 -11.56 7.45 11.17
CA THR A 60 -12.90 7.58 10.57
C THR A 60 -13.73 6.29 10.59
N ALA A 61 -13.23 5.25 11.27
CA ALA A 61 -13.91 3.98 11.37
C ALA A 61 -15.29 4.11 12.03
N ASP A 62 -16.15 3.14 11.74
CA ASP A 62 -17.41 3.02 12.44
C ASP A 62 -17.22 2.65 13.93
N ALA A 63 -18.25 2.83 14.76
CA ALA A 63 -18.28 2.32 16.13
C ALA A 63 -17.99 0.81 16.13
N THR A 64 -18.70 0.08 15.27
CA THR A 64 -18.40 -1.32 14.94
C THR A 64 -17.62 -1.36 13.64
N ALA A 65 -16.29 -1.26 13.75
CA ALA A 65 -15.38 -1.22 12.60
C ALA A 65 -15.65 -2.39 11.66
N ASP A 66 -15.76 -2.10 10.35
CA ASP A 66 -15.80 -3.15 9.35
C ASP A 66 -14.38 -3.65 9.06
N VAL A 67 -14.27 -4.74 8.32
CA VAL A 67 -12.98 -5.36 7.98
C VAL A 67 -12.05 -4.44 7.20
N ASN A 68 -12.59 -3.43 6.50
CA ASN A 68 -11.84 -2.44 5.72
C ASN A 68 -11.47 -1.18 6.54
N ASP A 69 -11.70 -1.18 7.85
CA ASP A 69 -11.38 -0.06 8.76
C ASP A 69 -10.22 -0.37 9.71
N VAL A 70 -9.69 -1.59 9.65
CA VAL A 70 -8.61 -2.05 10.52
C VAL A 70 -7.40 -2.38 9.64
N ILE A 71 -6.30 -1.68 9.91
CA ILE A 71 -5.00 -2.02 9.37
C ILE A 71 -4.43 -3.12 10.27
N GLU A 72 -4.10 -4.26 9.67
CA GLU A 72 -3.55 -5.43 10.34
C GLU A 72 -2.18 -5.78 9.76
N GLY A 73 -1.25 -6.19 10.62
CA GLY A 73 0.09 -6.66 10.27
C GLY A 73 0.90 -7.03 11.51
N THR A 74 2.17 -7.39 11.32
CA THR A 74 3.08 -7.64 12.45
C THR A 74 3.67 -6.32 12.93
N GLY A 75 3.34 -5.92 14.16
CA GLY A 75 3.87 -4.72 14.81
C GLY A 75 5.14 -4.99 15.62
N VAL A 76 5.84 -3.92 15.97
CA VAL A 76 7.06 -3.97 16.81
C VAL A 76 6.80 -4.63 18.15
N GLN A 77 5.64 -4.38 18.77
CA GLN A 77 5.31 -4.97 20.06
C GLN A 77 5.28 -6.50 19.98
N SER A 78 4.69 -7.07 18.94
CA SER A 78 4.61 -8.53 18.80
C SER A 78 5.95 -9.14 18.44
N ILE A 79 6.78 -8.47 17.64
CA ILE A 79 8.17 -8.91 17.40
C ILE A 79 8.93 -8.94 18.73
N VAL A 80 8.94 -7.83 19.48
CA VAL A 80 9.63 -7.76 20.77
C VAL A 80 9.08 -8.78 21.76
N LYS A 81 7.76 -8.99 21.81
CA LYS A 81 7.15 -10.00 22.68
C LYS A 81 7.59 -11.42 22.31
N THR A 82 7.59 -11.73 21.02
CA THR A 82 7.94 -13.07 20.51
C THR A 82 9.40 -13.43 20.81
N TYR A 83 10.32 -12.47 20.66
CA TYR A 83 11.75 -12.75 20.72
C TYR A 83 12.41 -12.35 22.05
N CYS A 84 11.82 -11.42 22.82
CA CYS A 84 12.47 -10.86 24.00
C CYS A 84 11.68 -11.09 25.29
N VAL A 85 10.35 -11.22 25.21
CA VAL A 85 9.48 -11.26 26.39
C VAL A 85 9.15 -12.72 26.74
N GLY A 86 9.80 -13.21 27.79
CA GLY A 86 9.50 -14.49 28.42
C GLY A 86 9.67 -14.39 29.94
N ALA A 87 9.14 -15.37 30.68
CA ALA A 87 9.17 -15.37 32.15
C ALA A 87 10.61 -15.25 32.73
N ASN A 88 11.60 -15.74 31.99
CA ASN A 88 13.02 -15.72 32.36
C ASN A 88 13.83 -14.62 31.63
N CYS A 89 13.18 -13.75 30.86
CA CYS A 89 13.81 -12.66 30.10
C CYS A 89 13.12 -11.34 30.45
N HIS A 90 12.55 -10.64 29.46
CA HIS A 90 12.00 -9.29 29.64
C HIS A 90 10.49 -9.26 29.95
N GLY A 91 9.93 -10.32 30.54
CA GLY A 91 8.49 -10.43 30.86
C GLY A 91 8.16 -10.75 32.32
N GLY A 92 9.14 -10.65 33.22
CA GLY A 92 9.00 -11.12 34.61
C GLY A 92 9.94 -10.43 35.59
N LYS A 93 10.65 -11.22 36.41
CA LYS A 93 11.46 -10.72 37.53
C LYS A 93 12.74 -9.97 37.12
N PHE A 94 13.15 -10.06 35.86
CA PHE A 94 14.38 -9.45 35.36
C PHE A 94 14.06 -8.22 34.52
N GLY A 95 14.61 -7.07 34.90
CA GLY A 95 14.46 -5.81 34.18
C GLY A 95 15.48 -5.65 33.04
N PRO A 96 15.21 -4.80 32.04
CA PRO A 96 13.96 -4.05 31.86
C PRO A 96 12.83 -4.96 31.37
N ASN A 97 11.59 -4.65 31.76
CA ASN A 97 10.39 -5.22 31.12
C ASN A 97 10.23 -4.59 29.71
N LEU A 98 9.67 -5.32 28.75
CA LEU A 98 9.50 -4.89 27.36
C LEU A 98 8.08 -5.17 26.83
N SER A 99 7.08 -5.10 27.70
CA SER A 99 5.70 -5.47 27.38
C SER A 99 4.86 -4.31 26.83
N THR A 100 5.23 -3.08 27.17
CA THR A 100 4.49 -1.85 26.83
C THR A 100 5.28 -0.91 25.93
N TYR A 101 4.60 0.05 25.31
CA TYR A 101 5.23 1.09 24.48
C TYR A 101 6.29 1.88 25.26
N SER A 102 5.95 2.39 26.46
CA SER A 102 6.87 3.17 27.28
C SER A 102 8.14 2.41 27.67
N GLU A 103 7.99 1.12 27.95
CA GLU A 103 9.10 0.23 28.31
C GLU A 103 10.05 0.00 27.13
N ILE A 104 9.51 -0.27 25.94
CA ILE A 104 10.32 -0.44 24.72
C ILE A 104 10.98 0.90 24.35
N MET A 105 10.26 2.01 24.49
CA MET A 105 10.78 3.35 24.22
C MET A 105 11.95 3.75 25.12
N ALA A 106 12.09 3.17 26.31
CA ALA A 106 13.27 3.38 27.16
C ALA A 106 14.58 2.89 26.52
N LEU A 107 14.51 2.05 25.48
CA LEU A 107 15.65 1.54 24.72
C LEU A 107 15.77 2.16 23.32
N VAL A 108 14.90 3.10 22.96
CA VAL A 108 14.77 3.63 21.61
C VAL A 108 14.96 5.14 21.61
N THR A 109 15.77 5.61 20.67
CA THR A 109 15.90 7.02 20.33
C THR A 109 15.10 7.29 19.05
N PRO A 110 13.93 7.96 19.13
CA PRO A 110 13.13 8.30 17.96
C PRO A 110 13.96 8.92 16.82
N GLY A 111 13.73 8.45 15.60
CA GLY A 111 14.39 8.94 14.38
C GLY A 111 15.83 8.45 14.18
N SER A 112 16.42 7.78 15.18
CA SER A 112 17.83 7.39 15.17
C SER A 112 18.01 5.91 15.54
N PRO A 113 17.81 4.97 14.58
CA PRO A 113 18.02 3.55 14.82
C PRO A 113 19.42 3.25 15.38
N GLU A 114 20.48 3.81 14.79
CA GLU A 114 21.86 3.51 15.18
C GLU A 114 22.24 3.95 16.60
N THR A 115 21.52 4.94 17.16
CA THR A 115 21.73 5.38 18.56
C THR A 115 20.76 4.70 19.53
N SER A 116 19.84 3.88 19.02
CA SER A 116 18.88 3.14 19.83
C SER A 116 19.51 1.88 20.39
N LYS A 117 19.45 1.72 21.72
CA LYS A 117 19.97 0.53 22.40
C LYS A 117 19.27 -0.75 21.93
N LEU A 118 17.96 -0.71 21.70
CA LEU A 118 17.20 -1.84 21.16
C LEU A 118 17.80 -2.32 19.83
N TRP A 119 18.01 -1.40 18.89
CA TRP A 119 18.54 -1.70 17.57
C TRP A 119 19.95 -2.31 17.63
N ASN A 120 20.82 -1.70 18.44
CA ASN A 120 22.19 -2.17 18.61
C ASN A 120 22.25 -3.58 19.20
N LEU A 121 21.36 -3.93 20.12
CA LEU A 121 21.32 -5.27 20.72
C LEU A 121 20.82 -6.34 19.74
N ILE A 122 19.88 -6.00 18.85
CA ILE A 122 19.34 -6.98 17.89
C ILE A 122 20.21 -7.17 16.63
N THR A 123 21.19 -6.30 16.41
CA THR A 123 22.08 -6.32 15.24
C THR A 123 23.56 -6.53 15.55
N THR A 124 23.99 -6.44 16.81
CA THR A 124 25.40 -6.63 17.18
C THR A 124 25.87 -8.07 16.93
N ASN A 125 27.10 -8.20 16.43
CA ASN A 125 27.80 -9.49 16.33
C ASN A 125 28.59 -9.85 17.61
N ASP A 126 28.53 -9.02 18.67
CA ASP A 126 28.99 -9.41 20.01
C ASP A 126 27.94 -10.32 20.66
N LEU A 127 28.13 -11.63 20.51
CA LEU A 127 27.17 -12.65 20.94
C LEU A 127 26.93 -12.66 22.47
N ASN A 128 27.80 -12.04 23.26
CA ASN A 128 27.60 -11.88 24.71
C ASN A 128 26.64 -10.74 25.06
N LYS A 129 26.43 -9.80 24.12
CA LYS A 129 25.52 -8.66 24.27
C LYS A 129 24.27 -8.80 23.40
N ALA A 130 24.31 -9.66 22.40
CA ALA A 130 23.24 -9.85 21.43
C ALA A 130 21.91 -10.24 22.11
N MET A 131 20.82 -9.65 21.60
CA MET A 131 19.45 -9.98 21.97
C MET A 131 18.64 -10.33 20.70
N PRO A 132 17.82 -11.38 20.69
CA PRO A 132 17.75 -12.40 21.73
C PRO A 132 19.09 -13.15 21.92
N PRO A 133 19.34 -13.73 23.10
CA PRO A 133 20.50 -14.58 23.30
C PRO A 133 20.46 -15.78 22.34
N ILE A 134 21.54 -15.97 21.58
CA ILE A 134 21.68 -17.00 20.52
C ILE A 134 21.38 -18.44 20.95
N ASN A 135 21.40 -18.72 22.25
CA ASN A 135 21.26 -20.06 22.83
C ASN A 135 19.92 -20.28 23.52
N ILE A 136 19.05 -19.27 23.57
CA ILE A 136 17.78 -19.33 24.31
C ILE A 136 16.59 -19.12 23.36
N MET A 137 16.71 -18.26 22.35
CA MET A 137 15.61 -18.03 21.39
C MET A 137 16.11 -17.98 19.95
N HIS A 138 15.15 -18.04 19.01
CA HIS A 138 15.40 -17.90 17.60
C HIS A 138 15.75 -16.45 17.22
N GLU A 139 16.45 -16.28 16.11
CA GLU A 139 16.81 -14.96 15.60
C GLU A 139 15.66 -14.23 14.91
N LEU A 140 15.70 -12.89 14.99
CA LEU A 140 14.84 -12.05 14.17
C LEU A 140 15.25 -12.17 12.70
N SER A 141 14.27 -12.35 11.83
CA SER A 141 14.44 -12.28 10.39
C SER A 141 14.84 -10.88 9.92
N LEU A 142 15.36 -10.78 8.69
CA LEU A 142 15.68 -9.50 8.08
C LEU A 142 14.44 -8.60 7.96
N THR A 143 13.26 -9.17 7.69
CA THR A 143 11.99 -8.44 7.59
C THR A 143 11.59 -7.84 8.94
N GLU A 144 11.70 -8.60 10.03
CA GLU A 144 11.35 -8.12 11.37
C GLU A 144 12.31 -7.03 11.85
N LYS A 145 13.62 -7.20 11.57
CA LYS A 145 14.61 -6.14 11.77
C LYS A 145 14.26 -4.90 10.96
N GLY A 146 13.84 -5.07 9.70
CA GLY A 146 13.38 -3.97 8.85
C GLY A 146 12.18 -3.21 9.43
N ILE A 147 11.19 -3.91 9.99
CA ILE A 147 10.03 -3.30 10.67
C ILE A 147 10.49 -2.47 11.87
N ILE A 148 11.35 -3.01 12.74
CA ILE A 148 11.88 -2.28 13.90
C ILE A 148 12.68 -1.06 13.43
N TYR A 149 13.57 -1.23 12.45
CA TYR A 149 14.38 -0.16 11.89
C TYR A 149 13.53 1.00 11.39
N ASN A 150 12.58 0.69 10.50
CA ASN A 150 11.72 1.68 9.86
C ASN A 150 10.82 2.37 10.89
N TRP A 151 10.27 1.63 11.87
CA TRP A 151 9.49 2.21 12.96
C TRP A 151 10.32 3.22 13.77
N ILE A 152 11.55 2.86 14.19
CA ILE A 152 12.44 3.80 14.91
C ILE A 152 12.77 5.00 14.02
N LYS A 153 13.15 4.75 12.77
CA LYS A 153 13.51 5.79 11.79
C LYS A 153 12.38 6.79 11.56
N ASN A 154 11.14 6.32 11.58
CA ASN A 154 9.93 7.12 11.43
C ASN A 154 9.47 7.79 12.73
N GLY A 155 10.31 7.82 13.77
CA GLY A 155 10.04 8.53 15.02
C GLY A 155 9.44 7.65 16.12
N ALA A 156 9.45 6.33 15.96
CA ALA A 156 9.06 5.36 16.98
C ALA A 156 7.68 5.64 17.61
N LYS A 157 6.70 6.08 16.81
CA LYS A 157 5.38 6.49 17.31
C LYS A 157 4.58 5.29 17.81
N GLU A 158 3.83 5.50 18.90
CA GLU A 158 2.87 4.51 19.41
C GLU A 158 1.72 4.30 18.42
N GLN A 159 1.20 5.40 17.88
CA GLN A 159 0.14 5.40 16.88
C GLN A 159 0.67 5.93 15.55
N PRO A 160 0.40 5.24 14.43
CA PRO A 160 0.81 5.73 13.11
C PRO A 160 0.06 7.01 12.71
N GLY A 161 0.69 7.81 11.86
CA GLY A 161 0.13 9.01 11.27
C GLY A 161 0.31 9.07 9.77
N LEU A 162 -0.03 10.23 9.18
CA LEU A 162 -0.01 10.47 7.74
C LEU A 162 1.30 10.05 7.06
N ASN A 163 2.44 10.37 7.68
CA ASN A 163 3.76 10.06 7.10
C ASN A 163 4.06 8.56 7.08
N ASP A 164 3.39 7.76 7.91
CA ASP A 164 3.52 6.30 7.93
C ASP A 164 2.57 5.67 6.90
N PHE A 165 1.38 6.24 6.72
CA PHE A 165 0.40 5.73 5.76
C PHE A 165 0.72 6.10 4.31
N ARG A 166 1.14 7.35 4.06
CA ARG A 166 1.23 7.89 2.69
C ARG A 166 2.13 7.05 1.78
N PRO A 167 3.40 6.73 2.13
CA PRO A 167 4.28 6.02 1.18
C PRO A 167 3.75 4.63 0.85
N VAL A 168 3.17 3.93 1.84
CA VAL A 168 2.59 2.60 1.67
C VAL A 168 1.31 2.67 0.82
N ALA A 169 0.43 3.64 1.09
CA ALA A 169 -0.78 3.87 0.30
C ALA A 169 -0.44 4.17 -1.15
N MET A 170 0.61 4.98 -1.39
CA MET A 170 1.06 5.31 -2.73
C MET A 170 1.59 4.08 -3.44
N LYS A 171 2.46 3.28 -2.79
CA LYS A 171 2.90 2.01 -3.36
C LYS A 171 1.71 1.13 -3.73
N LEU A 172 0.75 0.95 -2.82
CA LEU A 172 -0.44 0.14 -3.08
C LEU A 172 -1.31 0.68 -4.23
N LEU A 173 -1.45 1.99 -4.38
CA LEU A 173 -2.22 2.57 -5.49
C LEU A 173 -1.49 2.49 -6.83
N VAL A 174 -0.17 2.69 -6.82
CA VAL A 174 0.70 2.61 -8.00
C VAL A 174 0.89 1.17 -8.46
N SER A 175 1.11 0.23 -7.53
CA SER A 175 1.44 -1.18 -7.83
C SER A 175 0.27 -2.15 -7.65
N GLY A 176 -0.69 -1.84 -6.76
CA GLY A 176 -1.79 -2.74 -6.40
C GLY A 176 -2.92 -2.78 -7.42
N CYS A 177 -3.13 -1.72 -8.21
CA CYS A 177 -3.94 -1.82 -9.43
C CYS A 177 -3.14 -2.45 -10.59
N GLY A 178 -2.30 -3.43 -10.26
CA GLY A 178 -1.30 -4.06 -11.12
C GLY A 178 -1.84 -4.98 -12.21
N SER A 179 -3.10 -4.86 -12.63
CA SER A 179 -3.35 -5.16 -14.03
C SER A 179 -2.66 -4.02 -14.80
N ALA A 180 -1.55 -4.33 -15.45
CA ALA A 180 -0.75 -3.38 -16.24
C ALA A 180 -1.55 -2.61 -17.34
N ASN A 181 -2.86 -2.85 -17.43
CA ASN A 181 -3.80 -2.37 -18.42
C ASN A 181 -4.77 -1.30 -17.94
N CYS A 182 -5.15 -1.28 -16.65
CA CYS A 182 -6.30 -0.49 -16.24
C CYS A 182 -5.94 0.95 -15.89
N HIS A 183 -4.78 1.19 -15.26
CA HIS A 183 -4.31 2.50 -14.79
C HIS A 183 -2.83 2.77 -15.15
N ASN A 184 -2.41 2.45 -16.38
CA ASN A 184 -1.09 2.83 -16.90
C ASN A 184 -1.21 3.99 -17.90
N GLN A 185 -0.34 4.99 -17.74
CA GLN A 185 -0.19 6.14 -18.62
C GLN A 185 -0.01 5.71 -20.07
N ALA A 186 0.88 4.73 -20.31
CA ALA A 186 1.22 4.26 -21.65
C ALA A 186 0.01 3.67 -22.36
N THR A 187 -0.83 2.92 -21.65
CA THR A 187 -2.06 2.33 -22.20
C THR A 187 -3.13 3.39 -22.46
N ALA A 188 -3.28 4.36 -21.55
CA ALA A 188 -4.24 5.46 -21.74
C ALA A 188 -3.87 6.36 -22.93
N THR A 189 -2.62 6.82 -23.00
CA THR A 189 -2.13 7.64 -24.12
C THR A 189 -1.96 6.81 -25.40
N GLY A 190 -1.69 5.50 -25.29
CA GLY A 190 -1.66 4.58 -26.43
C GLY A 190 -3.05 4.37 -27.07
N ALA A 191 -4.12 4.38 -26.27
CA ALA A 191 -5.48 4.43 -26.80
C ALA A 191 -5.74 5.73 -27.59
N TRP A 192 -5.15 6.85 -27.14
CA TRP A 192 -5.21 8.16 -27.84
C TRP A 192 -4.42 8.12 -29.15
N ALA A 193 -3.24 7.52 -29.11
CA ALA A 193 -2.38 7.28 -30.27
C ALA A 193 -3.10 6.44 -31.34
N ARG A 194 -3.73 5.31 -30.95
CA ARG A 194 -4.48 4.44 -31.88
C ARG A 194 -5.62 5.17 -32.59
N LYS A 195 -6.16 6.22 -31.97
CA LYS A 195 -7.23 7.04 -32.53
C LYS A 195 -6.72 8.26 -33.30
N ALA A 196 -5.40 8.36 -33.53
CA ALA A 196 -4.71 9.43 -34.26
C ALA A 196 -4.83 10.82 -33.61
N LEU A 197 -4.85 10.87 -32.27
CA LEU A 197 -5.13 12.11 -31.54
C LEU A 197 -3.89 12.70 -30.86
N VAL A 198 -2.74 12.09 -31.09
CA VAL A 198 -1.44 12.65 -30.73
C VAL A 198 -0.78 13.05 -32.05
N PRO A 199 -0.73 14.35 -32.37
CA PRO A 199 -0.16 14.82 -33.63
C PRO A 199 1.32 14.44 -33.79
N GLY A 200 1.71 14.02 -34.99
CA GLY A 200 3.11 13.75 -35.33
C GLY A 200 3.69 12.47 -34.72
N LEU A 201 2.83 11.51 -34.34
CA LEU A 201 3.29 10.17 -33.98
C LEU A 201 3.75 9.38 -35.21
N VAL A 202 4.82 8.62 -35.02
CA VAL A 202 5.28 7.58 -35.96
C VAL A 202 5.09 6.19 -35.33
N SER A 203 5.17 5.13 -36.14
CA SER A 203 5.01 3.75 -35.66
C SER A 203 5.98 3.40 -34.52
N ALA A 204 7.21 3.93 -34.55
CA ALA A 204 8.23 3.76 -33.52
C ALA A 204 7.87 4.38 -32.16
N ASP A 205 6.89 5.28 -32.11
CA ASP A 205 6.46 5.88 -30.84
C ASP A 205 5.54 4.95 -30.02
N THR A 206 5.02 3.88 -30.64
CA THR A 206 4.05 2.98 -30.04
C THR A 206 4.51 1.53 -30.02
N THR A 207 4.07 0.80 -29.01
CA THR A 207 4.27 -0.65 -28.86
C THR A 207 2.95 -1.34 -28.55
N GLN A 208 2.95 -2.68 -28.62
CA GLN A 208 1.82 -3.50 -28.20
C GLN A 208 2.12 -4.15 -26.86
N PHE A 209 1.13 -4.14 -25.97
CA PHE A 209 1.14 -4.89 -24.72
C PHE A 209 0.06 -5.96 -24.76
N LEU A 210 0.44 -7.20 -24.45
CA LEU A 210 -0.47 -8.34 -24.41
C LEU A 210 -0.78 -8.69 -22.96
N TYR A 211 -2.07 -8.78 -22.65
CA TYR A 211 -2.53 -9.25 -21.35
C TYR A 211 -3.30 -10.55 -21.50
N THR A 212 -2.88 -11.58 -20.77
CA THR A 212 -3.62 -12.82 -20.64
C THR A 212 -4.35 -12.80 -19.30
N ASN A 213 -5.68 -12.84 -19.32
CA ASN A 213 -6.48 -12.93 -18.11
C ASN A 213 -6.19 -14.29 -17.42
N PRO A 214 -5.71 -14.31 -16.17
CA PRO A 214 -5.30 -15.56 -15.52
C PRO A 214 -6.46 -16.48 -15.17
N LEU A 215 -7.69 -15.97 -15.09
CA LEU A 215 -8.89 -16.73 -14.78
C LEU A 215 -9.55 -17.34 -16.02
N THR A 216 -9.50 -16.64 -17.15
CA THR A 216 -10.22 -17.03 -18.38
C THR A 216 -9.31 -17.44 -19.54
N GLY A 217 -8.00 -17.15 -19.45
CA GLY A 217 -7.04 -17.36 -20.54
C GLY A 217 -7.17 -16.39 -21.72
N LEU A 218 -8.13 -15.44 -21.68
CA LEU A 218 -8.36 -14.50 -22.77
C LEU A 218 -7.20 -13.52 -22.94
N VAL A 219 -6.72 -13.35 -24.17
CA VAL A 219 -5.65 -12.41 -24.53
C VAL A 219 -6.25 -11.10 -25.04
N THR A 220 -5.89 -9.98 -24.41
CA THR A 220 -6.25 -8.63 -24.83
C THR A 220 -5.02 -7.85 -25.28
N VAL A 221 -5.11 -7.19 -26.45
CA VAL A 221 -4.02 -6.41 -27.05
C VAL A 221 -4.22 -4.91 -26.83
N TYR A 222 -3.35 -4.32 -26.04
CA TYR A 222 -3.32 -2.88 -25.76
C TYR A 222 -2.28 -2.18 -26.63
N CYS A 223 -2.61 -0.98 -27.11
CA CYS A 223 -1.61 -0.08 -27.68
C CYS A 223 -1.00 0.73 -26.54
N GLN A 224 0.33 0.82 -26.52
CA GLN A 224 1.08 1.63 -25.57
C GLN A 224 1.85 2.71 -26.33
N LEU A 225 1.83 3.94 -25.81
CA LEU A 225 2.76 4.98 -26.25
C LEU A 225 4.09 4.78 -25.53
N SER A 226 5.05 4.13 -26.18
CA SER A 226 6.36 3.77 -25.60
C SER A 226 7.37 4.92 -25.65
N ASN A 227 7.16 5.92 -26.49
CA ASN A 227 8.00 7.11 -26.48
C ASN A 227 7.71 7.94 -25.22
N GLN A 228 8.60 7.86 -24.22
CA GLN A 228 8.44 8.51 -22.93
C GLN A 228 8.31 10.04 -23.03
N SER A 229 9.01 10.68 -23.96
CA SER A 229 8.96 12.13 -24.15
C SER A 229 7.57 12.56 -24.64
N ARG A 230 7.05 11.88 -25.67
CA ARG A 230 5.69 12.11 -26.18
C ARG A 230 4.63 11.79 -25.13
N LEU A 231 4.81 10.69 -24.41
CA LEU A 231 3.92 10.26 -23.34
C LEU A 231 3.83 11.30 -22.21
N ASN A 232 4.96 11.82 -21.74
CA ASN A 232 5.00 12.87 -20.72
C ASN A 232 4.39 14.17 -21.22
N GLN A 233 4.69 14.58 -22.45
CA GLN A 233 4.15 15.80 -23.06
C GLN A 233 2.61 15.76 -23.14
N VAL A 234 2.07 14.67 -23.69
CA VAL A 234 0.62 14.50 -23.92
C VAL A 234 -0.12 14.35 -22.59
N TRP A 235 0.42 13.56 -21.66
CA TRP A 235 -0.19 13.40 -20.35
C TRP A 235 -0.17 14.69 -19.52
N GLY A 236 0.96 15.39 -19.49
CA GLY A 236 1.08 16.68 -18.81
C GLY A 236 0.08 17.72 -19.34
N SER A 237 -0.04 17.80 -20.67
CA SER A 237 -1.00 18.70 -21.32
C SER A 237 -2.45 18.33 -21.01
N TYR A 238 -2.77 17.03 -20.88
CA TYR A 238 -4.08 16.57 -20.44
C TYR A 238 -4.39 16.98 -18.99
N LYS A 239 -3.45 16.75 -18.06
CA LYS A 239 -3.62 17.11 -16.64
C LYS A 239 -3.86 18.61 -16.47
N ASP A 240 -3.09 19.44 -17.16
CA ASP A 240 -3.27 20.90 -17.19
C ASP A 240 -4.66 21.27 -17.71
N SER A 241 -5.11 20.66 -18.80
CA SER A 241 -6.43 20.94 -19.37
C SER A 241 -7.57 20.59 -18.41
N VAL A 242 -7.51 19.43 -17.73
CA VAL A 242 -8.53 19.03 -16.75
C VAL A 242 -8.59 20.00 -15.58
N ARG A 243 -7.43 20.28 -14.95
CA ARG A 243 -7.36 21.18 -13.79
C ARG A 243 -7.94 22.53 -14.10
N ARG A 244 -7.54 23.09 -15.25
CA ARG A 244 -7.96 24.43 -15.59
C ARG A 244 -9.38 24.49 -16.18
N PHE A 245 -9.94 23.39 -16.72
CA PHE A 245 -11.36 23.36 -17.10
C PHE A 245 -12.28 23.65 -15.90
N TYR A 246 -11.94 23.09 -14.74
CA TYR A 246 -12.71 23.28 -13.51
C TYR A 246 -12.31 24.52 -12.70
N ALA A 247 -11.23 25.21 -13.08
CA ALA A 247 -10.78 26.45 -12.44
C ALA A 247 -11.16 27.72 -13.22
N ASP A 248 -11.45 27.62 -14.53
CA ASP A 248 -11.79 28.77 -15.37
C ASP A 248 -13.29 29.14 -15.30
N THR A 249 -13.62 30.37 -15.69
CA THR A 249 -14.98 30.75 -16.11
C THR A 249 -15.34 30.07 -17.44
N LEU A 250 -16.64 29.84 -17.69
CA LEU A 250 -17.17 29.22 -18.91
C LEU A 250 -16.59 29.81 -20.21
N ALA A 251 -16.26 31.11 -20.24
CA ALA A 251 -15.73 31.81 -21.41
C ALA A 251 -14.30 31.41 -21.79
N ASN A 252 -13.46 31.06 -20.82
CA ASN A 252 -12.11 30.58 -21.10
C ASN A 252 -12.08 29.08 -21.30
N ALA A 253 -13.16 28.37 -20.93
CA ALA A 253 -13.32 26.92 -20.98
C ALA A 253 -13.30 26.30 -22.40
N SER A 254 -13.13 27.07 -23.47
CA SER A 254 -13.15 26.60 -24.88
C SER A 254 -11.77 26.54 -25.59
N PHE A 255 -10.71 27.16 -25.07
CA PHE A 255 -9.43 27.39 -25.80
C PHE A 255 -8.27 26.40 -25.52
N ARG A 256 -8.49 25.16 -25.06
CA ARG A 256 -7.36 24.24 -24.75
C ARG A 256 -7.39 22.96 -25.59
N PRO A 257 -6.24 22.35 -25.89
CA PRO A 257 -6.14 21.24 -26.83
C PRO A 257 -6.94 19.98 -26.48
N TYR A 258 -7.47 19.85 -25.25
CA TYR A 258 -8.36 18.74 -24.85
C TYR A 258 -9.80 19.21 -24.52
N LYS A 259 -10.21 20.40 -24.97
CA LYS A 259 -11.25 21.21 -24.31
C LYS A 259 -12.64 21.23 -24.94
N THR A 260 -12.98 20.30 -25.82
CA THR A 260 -14.39 20.05 -26.17
C THR A 260 -14.90 18.69 -25.73
N PHE A 261 -14.08 17.64 -25.64
CA PHE A 261 -14.59 16.26 -25.65
C PHE A 261 -15.61 15.98 -26.79
N GLY A 262 -15.82 16.89 -27.75
CA GLY A 262 -16.67 16.71 -28.92
C GLY A 262 -16.02 15.65 -29.78
N THR A 263 -16.55 14.43 -29.67
CA THR A 263 -15.78 13.18 -29.80
C THR A 263 -14.62 13.15 -28.80
N PRO A 264 -14.67 12.31 -27.75
CA PRO A 264 -13.53 12.19 -26.86
C PRO A 264 -12.29 11.86 -27.69
N VAL A 265 -11.13 12.29 -27.19
CA VAL A 265 -9.87 11.67 -27.58
C VAL A 265 -9.91 10.14 -27.30
N THR A 266 -10.97 9.66 -26.65
CA THR A 266 -11.33 8.25 -26.55
C THR A 266 -12.83 7.95 -26.51
N LEU A 267 -13.34 7.26 -27.52
CA LEU A 267 -14.56 6.43 -27.33
C LEU A 267 -14.40 5.41 -26.18
N SER A 268 -13.19 5.24 -25.66
CA SER A 268 -12.87 4.50 -24.44
C SER A 268 -12.80 5.44 -23.23
N SER A 269 -13.78 5.40 -22.33
CA SER A 269 -13.65 6.07 -21.03
C SER A 269 -12.48 5.44 -20.26
N VAL A 270 -11.28 6.03 -20.32
CA VAL A 270 -10.07 5.57 -19.61
C VAL A 270 -9.83 6.45 -18.39
N ARG A 271 -9.54 5.84 -17.24
CA ARG A 271 -9.26 6.57 -15.99
C ARG A 271 -7.95 7.34 -16.09
N GLY A 272 -7.04 6.96 -16.97
CA GLY A 272 -5.65 7.43 -16.91
C GLY A 272 -4.89 6.74 -15.77
N PRO A 273 -3.59 7.03 -15.63
CA PRO A 273 -2.71 6.43 -14.64
C PRO A 273 -3.04 6.78 -13.19
N LEU A 274 -2.51 5.93 -12.29
CA LEU A 274 -2.27 6.23 -10.88
C LEU A 274 -0.77 6.06 -10.58
N SER A 275 0.10 6.54 -11.48
CA SER A 275 1.55 6.24 -11.47
C SER A 275 2.32 7.00 -10.39
N ASP A 276 1.80 8.15 -9.96
CA ASP A 276 2.41 8.98 -8.96
C ASP A 276 1.35 9.72 -8.11
N TYR A 277 1.84 10.46 -7.12
CA TYR A 277 1.00 11.22 -6.20
C TYR A 277 0.15 12.30 -6.91
N ASP A 278 0.67 12.94 -7.94
CA ASP A 278 -0.02 13.99 -8.69
C ASP A 278 -1.17 13.43 -9.54
N ASP A 279 -0.97 12.25 -10.13
CA ASP A 279 -1.98 11.49 -10.85
C ASP A 279 -3.10 11.02 -9.90
N ILE A 280 -2.73 10.54 -8.71
CA ILE A 280 -3.70 10.12 -7.69
C ILE A 280 -4.53 11.32 -7.22
N LEU A 281 -3.90 12.48 -6.94
CA LEU A 281 -4.63 13.70 -6.58
C LEU A 281 -5.53 14.19 -7.72
N LEU A 282 -5.09 14.09 -8.98
CA LEU A 282 -5.94 14.39 -10.12
C LEU A 282 -7.18 13.48 -10.14
N ASP A 283 -7.02 12.18 -9.87
CA ASP A 283 -8.14 11.25 -9.83
C ASP A 283 -9.10 11.53 -8.68
N ILE A 284 -8.60 11.96 -7.53
CA ILE A 284 -9.41 12.36 -6.39
C ILE A 284 -10.21 13.63 -6.70
N MET A 285 -9.54 14.65 -7.22
CA MET A 285 -10.13 15.97 -7.47
C MET A 285 -11.13 15.97 -8.62
N TYR A 286 -10.89 15.13 -9.62
CA TYR A 286 -11.68 15.11 -10.85
C TYR A 286 -11.98 13.67 -11.28
N PRO A 287 -12.68 12.83 -10.48
CA PRO A 287 -12.82 11.39 -10.73
C PRO A 287 -13.23 11.04 -12.16
N LYS A 288 -12.90 9.82 -12.63
CA LYS A 288 -13.21 9.39 -14.00
C LYS A 288 -14.64 9.74 -14.43
N SER A 289 -15.62 9.52 -13.56
CA SER A 289 -17.04 9.81 -13.79
C SER A 289 -17.38 11.28 -14.11
N VAL A 290 -16.43 12.18 -13.85
CA VAL A 290 -16.53 13.63 -14.02
C VAL A 290 -15.73 14.08 -15.23
N ARG A 291 -14.47 13.61 -15.34
CA ARG A 291 -13.51 14.04 -16.38
C ARG A 291 -13.56 13.25 -17.69
N SER A 292 -14.33 12.16 -17.78
CA SER A 292 -14.50 11.39 -19.02
C SER A 292 -15.79 10.58 -19.02
N ASN A 293 -16.67 10.83 -19.99
CA ASN A 293 -17.90 10.07 -20.22
C ASN A 293 -17.95 9.54 -21.66
N SER A 294 -18.68 8.44 -21.87
CA SER A 294 -18.94 7.88 -23.21
C SER A 294 -20.08 8.61 -23.93
N THR A 295 -20.78 9.53 -23.25
CA THR A 295 -21.90 10.30 -23.79
C THR A 295 -21.77 11.80 -23.51
N VAL A 296 -22.39 12.62 -24.35
CA VAL A 296 -22.48 14.08 -24.15
C VAL A 296 -23.18 14.35 -22.82
N GLN A 297 -22.52 15.12 -21.95
CA GLN A 297 -23.03 15.57 -20.67
C GLN A 297 -23.76 16.91 -20.75
N PHE A 298 -23.31 17.83 -21.62
CA PHE A 298 -24.02 19.06 -21.94
C PHE A 298 -23.57 19.63 -23.29
N THR A 299 -24.36 20.54 -23.84
CA THR A 299 -24.05 21.32 -25.04
C THR A 299 -24.08 22.80 -24.65
N ASP A 300 -23.08 23.59 -25.03
CA ASP A 300 -23.09 25.04 -24.76
C ASP A 300 -24.01 25.80 -25.74
N GLY A 301 -24.18 27.11 -25.49
CA GLY A 301 -24.97 28.01 -26.34
C GLY A 301 -24.41 28.21 -27.75
N SER A 302 -23.18 27.77 -28.02
CA SER A 302 -22.53 27.80 -29.33
C SER A 302 -22.62 26.45 -30.06
N GLY A 303 -23.29 25.45 -29.49
CA GLY A 303 -23.45 24.12 -30.07
C GLY A 303 -22.30 23.14 -29.82
N ASN A 304 -21.29 23.52 -29.02
CA ASN A 304 -20.19 22.62 -28.66
C ASN A 304 -20.70 21.57 -27.68
N LYS A 305 -20.36 20.29 -27.93
CA LYS A 305 -20.77 19.15 -27.11
C LYS A 305 -19.66 18.76 -26.14
N PHE A 306 -19.98 18.61 -24.87
CA PHE A 306 -19.04 18.28 -23.79
C PHE A 306 -19.35 16.91 -23.20
N TYR A 307 -18.35 16.04 -23.03
CA TYR A 307 -18.48 14.70 -22.43
C TYR A 307 -17.88 14.68 -21.01
N VAL A 308 -17.86 15.84 -20.38
CA VAL A 308 -17.47 16.06 -18.99
C VAL A 308 -18.58 16.77 -18.27
N LYS A 309 -18.66 16.54 -16.97
CA LYS A 309 -19.65 17.25 -16.17
C LYS A 309 -19.19 18.69 -15.96
N GLY A 310 -20.11 19.64 -16.02
CA GLY A 310 -19.78 21.05 -15.78
C GLY A 310 -19.39 21.36 -14.33
N ASN A 311 -19.69 20.45 -13.40
CA ASN A 311 -19.37 20.59 -11.97
C ASN A 311 -18.58 19.35 -11.51
N PRO A 312 -17.37 19.52 -10.94
CA PRO A 312 -16.54 18.39 -10.53
C PRO A 312 -17.10 17.65 -9.32
N LEU A 313 -17.96 18.30 -8.54
CA LEU A 313 -18.65 17.70 -7.39
C LEU A 313 -19.85 16.85 -7.82
N ASN A 314 -20.30 16.92 -9.07
CA ASN A 314 -21.37 16.05 -9.58
C ASN A 314 -20.83 14.63 -9.89
N ALA A 315 -20.05 14.05 -9.00
CA ALA A 315 -19.41 12.76 -9.19
C ALA A 315 -20.31 11.60 -8.78
N THR A 316 -20.18 10.48 -9.49
CA THR A 316 -20.84 9.21 -9.16
C THR A 316 -19.82 8.15 -8.75
N SER A 317 -18.60 8.58 -8.44
CA SER A 317 -17.53 7.73 -7.90
C SER A 317 -16.42 8.57 -7.30
N SER A 318 -15.67 8.00 -6.37
CA SER A 318 -14.45 8.56 -5.80
C SER A 318 -13.35 7.48 -5.78
N LEU A 319 -12.14 7.85 -5.37
CA LEU A 319 -11.06 6.88 -5.16
C LEU A 319 -11.48 5.81 -4.14
N ILE A 320 -11.95 6.25 -2.97
CA ILE A 320 -12.33 5.36 -1.87
C ILE A 320 -13.55 4.50 -2.22
N SER A 321 -14.60 5.06 -2.83
CA SER A 321 -15.81 4.29 -3.14
C SER A 321 -15.61 3.18 -4.17
N ARG A 322 -14.47 3.21 -4.90
CA ARG A 322 -14.10 2.19 -5.87
C ARG A 322 -13.28 1.06 -5.28
N ILE A 323 -12.56 1.31 -4.19
CA ILE A 323 -11.72 0.30 -3.53
C ILE A 323 -12.39 -0.29 -2.29
N ASP A 324 -13.34 0.42 -1.69
CA ASP A 324 -14.03 0.00 -0.47
C ASP A 324 -15.51 -0.32 -0.73
N SER A 325 -15.83 -1.60 -0.77
CA SER A 325 -17.20 -2.11 -0.95
C SER A 325 -18.10 -1.97 0.28
N THR A 326 -17.55 -1.55 1.43
CA THR A 326 -18.31 -1.31 2.66
C THR A 326 -18.96 0.07 2.69
N LEU A 327 -18.60 0.97 1.78
CA LEU A 327 -19.07 2.35 1.72
C LEU A 327 -20.03 2.61 0.54
N LEU A 328 -21.03 3.46 0.79
CA LEU A 328 -21.82 4.14 -0.22
C LEU A 328 -21.31 5.58 -0.35
N LEU A 329 -21.13 6.01 -1.59
CA LEU A 329 -20.80 7.40 -1.90
C LEU A 329 -22.09 8.19 -2.17
N ALA A 330 -22.22 9.34 -1.54
CA ALA A 330 -23.13 10.40 -1.99
C ALA A 330 -22.49 11.22 -3.09
N ASN A 331 -23.32 11.63 -4.05
CA ASN A 331 -22.92 12.66 -5.00
C ASN A 331 -22.48 13.91 -4.21
N PRO A 332 -21.21 14.36 -4.31
CA PRO A 332 -20.71 15.46 -3.48
C PRO A 332 -21.45 16.79 -3.68
N TYR A 333 -22.14 16.98 -4.81
CA TYR A 333 -22.96 18.16 -5.09
C TYR A 333 -24.38 18.04 -4.55
N THR A 334 -25.06 16.91 -4.79
CA THR A 334 -26.49 16.77 -4.43
C THR A 334 -26.74 16.14 -3.06
N GLY A 335 -25.72 15.53 -2.44
CA GLY A 335 -25.85 14.80 -1.17
C GLY A 335 -26.61 13.48 -1.28
N ILE A 336 -27.03 13.07 -2.48
CA ILE A 336 -27.80 11.84 -2.69
C ILE A 336 -26.86 10.64 -2.70
N TYR A 337 -27.05 9.72 -1.75
CA TYR A 337 -26.34 8.46 -1.67
C TYR A 337 -26.70 7.51 -2.81
N ALA A 338 -25.69 6.86 -3.38
CA ALA A 338 -25.90 5.72 -4.24
C ALA A 338 -26.63 4.60 -3.49
N THR A 339 -27.51 3.87 -4.18
CA THR A 339 -28.21 2.71 -3.64
C THR A 339 -27.28 1.51 -3.47
N ASN A 340 -26.24 1.43 -4.30
CA ASN A 340 -25.23 0.38 -4.30
C ASN A 340 -23.83 0.98 -4.19
N HIS A 341 -22.89 0.19 -3.68
CA HIS A 341 -21.47 0.52 -3.76
C HIS A 341 -21.02 0.56 -5.21
N GLN A 342 -19.99 1.37 -5.49
CA GLN A 342 -19.52 1.65 -6.86
C GLN A 342 -18.24 0.89 -7.22
N GLY A 343 -17.70 0.12 -6.27
CA GLY A 343 -16.37 -0.46 -6.34
C GLY A 343 -16.36 -1.96 -6.59
N ASP A 344 -15.46 -2.37 -7.48
CA ASP A 344 -15.04 -3.76 -7.69
C ASP A 344 -13.49 -3.87 -7.79
N MET A 345 -12.76 -2.84 -7.34
CA MET A 345 -11.28 -2.90 -7.35
C MET A 345 -10.75 -3.94 -6.36
N ALA A 346 -11.53 -4.27 -5.31
CA ALA A 346 -11.15 -5.27 -4.33
C ALA A 346 -11.32 -6.72 -4.86
N TYR A 347 -12.23 -6.98 -5.81
CA TYR A 347 -12.57 -8.35 -6.23
C TYR A 347 -12.98 -8.54 -7.72
N GLY A 348 -12.55 -7.65 -8.61
CA GLY A 348 -12.72 -7.82 -10.06
C GLY A 348 -11.59 -7.30 -10.93
N ASP A 349 -10.67 -6.47 -10.42
CA ASP A 349 -9.55 -5.95 -11.22
C ASP A 349 -8.35 -5.36 -10.43
N GLY A 350 -8.27 -5.54 -9.10
CA GLY A 350 -7.22 -4.91 -8.28
C GLY A 350 -6.70 -5.66 -7.05
N GLY A 351 -7.28 -6.80 -6.65
CA GLY A 351 -6.66 -7.72 -5.67
C GLY A 351 -6.27 -7.15 -4.30
N LEU A 352 -6.79 -5.97 -3.92
CA LEU A 352 -6.44 -5.32 -2.65
C LEU A 352 -7.02 -6.09 -1.47
N LYS A 353 -6.17 -6.36 -0.47
CA LYS A 353 -6.56 -6.93 0.81
C LYS A 353 -7.29 -5.91 1.67
N ARG A 354 -8.07 -6.40 2.63
CA ARG A 354 -8.83 -5.57 3.59
C ARG A 354 -7.96 -4.55 4.33
N THR A 355 -6.79 -4.98 4.84
CA THR A 355 -5.80 -4.11 5.50
C THR A 355 -5.23 -3.04 4.56
N GLU A 356 -5.07 -3.34 3.27
CA GLU A 356 -4.56 -2.41 2.26
C GLU A 356 -5.60 -1.32 1.96
N ILE A 357 -6.88 -1.68 1.92
CA ILE A 357 -7.99 -0.72 1.81
C ILE A 357 -8.03 0.19 3.04
N ALA A 358 -7.94 -0.38 4.25
CA ALA A 358 -7.88 0.39 5.49
C ALA A 358 -6.71 1.38 5.50
N LEU A 359 -5.54 0.95 5.01
CA LEU A 359 -4.35 1.79 4.92
C LEU A 359 -4.56 2.96 3.95
N ILE A 360 -5.11 2.71 2.76
CA ILE A 360 -5.42 3.76 1.80
C ILE A 360 -6.43 4.74 2.38
N LYS A 361 -7.45 4.26 3.12
CA LYS A 361 -8.41 5.13 3.83
C LYS A 361 -7.73 5.98 4.88
N ALA A 362 -6.86 5.40 5.71
CA ALA A 362 -6.13 6.14 6.75
C ALA A 362 -5.32 7.30 6.15
N TRP A 363 -4.60 7.04 5.05
CA TRP A 363 -3.93 8.08 4.29
C TRP A 363 -4.92 9.11 3.74
N TYR A 364 -5.96 8.66 3.02
CA TYR A 364 -6.90 9.53 2.31
C TYR A 364 -7.55 10.55 3.22
N PHE A 365 -8.05 10.13 4.39
CA PHE A 365 -8.71 11.04 5.32
C PHE A 365 -7.72 11.94 6.07
N ALA A 366 -6.49 11.46 6.33
CA ALA A 366 -5.47 12.23 7.02
C ALA A 366 -4.73 13.25 6.12
N ASP A 367 -4.69 13.05 4.79
CA ASP A 367 -3.85 13.86 3.91
C ASP A 367 -4.45 15.25 3.66
N PRO A 368 -3.79 16.36 4.03
CA PRO A 368 -4.33 17.70 3.82
C PRO A 368 -4.45 18.09 2.33
N ASN A 369 -3.76 17.39 1.42
CA ASN A 369 -3.88 17.65 -0.02
C ASN A 369 -5.15 17.06 -0.62
N VAL A 370 -5.84 16.16 0.09
CA VAL A 370 -7.19 15.71 -0.26
C VAL A 370 -8.16 16.70 0.36
N PRO A 371 -8.92 17.49 -0.42
CA PRO A 371 -9.79 18.50 0.15
C PRO A 371 -10.95 17.91 0.95
N ASP A 372 -11.41 18.65 1.96
CA ASP A 372 -12.50 18.22 2.84
C ASP A 372 -13.79 17.90 2.06
N VAL A 373 -14.07 18.57 0.93
CA VAL A 373 -15.25 18.24 0.10
C VAL A 373 -15.22 16.79 -0.43
N TRP A 374 -14.03 16.24 -0.68
CA TRP A 374 -13.83 14.87 -1.14
C TRP A 374 -13.70 13.87 0.02
N LYS A 375 -13.67 14.32 1.27
CA LYS A 375 -13.69 13.46 2.46
C LYS A 375 -15.05 13.45 3.13
N TYR A 376 -15.62 14.63 3.30
CA TYR A 376 -16.72 14.93 4.19
C TYR A 376 -17.83 15.75 3.50
N GLY A 377 -17.74 15.99 2.19
CA GLY A 377 -18.75 16.75 1.45
C GLY A 377 -18.74 18.25 1.73
N VAL A 378 -19.61 18.96 1.01
CA VAL A 378 -19.82 20.40 1.21
C VAL A 378 -20.45 20.61 2.59
N ASN A 379 -19.94 21.56 3.38
CA ASN A 379 -20.42 21.86 4.73
C ASN A 379 -20.42 20.66 5.70
N ASN A 380 -19.50 19.69 5.50
CA ASN A 380 -19.33 18.54 6.40
C ASN A 380 -20.56 17.61 6.49
N VAL A 381 -21.43 17.58 5.47
CA VAL A 381 -22.63 16.71 5.48
C VAL A 381 -22.32 15.21 5.30
N GLY A 382 -21.06 14.88 5.03
CA GLY A 382 -20.55 13.56 4.73
C GLY A 382 -20.88 13.10 3.32
N ILE A 383 -19.91 12.49 2.65
CA ILE A 383 -20.13 11.84 1.34
C ILE A 383 -19.93 10.34 1.37
N PHE A 384 -19.42 9.79 2.47
CA PHE A 384 -19.27 8.35 2.66
C PHE A 384 -20.21 7.88 3.76
N LYS A 385 -20.93 6.78 3.50
CA LYS A 385 -21.83 6.13 4.45
C LYS A 385 -21.55 4.64 4.50
N TYR A 386 -21.35 4.10 5.69
CA TYR A 386 -21.20 2.66 5.88
C TYR A 386 -22.49 1.93 5.50
N ARG A 387 -22.38 0.90 4.66
CA ARG A 387 -23.53 0.10 4.20
C ARG A 387 -24.20 -0.66 5.34
N LYS A 388 -23.38 -1.21 6.24
CA LYS A 388 -23.82 -2.10 7.31
C LYS A 388 -24.61 -1.35 8.39
N THR A 389 -24.15 -0.18 8.77
CA THR A 389 -24.69 0.57 9.92
C THR A 389 -25.40 1.86 9.53
N GLY A 390 -25.20 2.34 8.30
CA GLY A 390 -25.70 3.64 7.86
C GLY A 390 -24.93 4.83 8.45
N LYS A 391 -23.86 4.62 9.23
CA LYS A 391 -23.07 5.74 9.78
C LYS A 391 -22.44 6.55 8.66
N ILE A 392 -22.61 7.87 8.73
CA ILE A 392 -22.01 8.83 7.81
C ILE A 392 -20.65 9.29 8.36
N ILE A 393 -19.64 9.35 7.49
CA ILE A 393 -18.32 9.87 7.83
C ILE A 393 -18.34 11.39 7.68
N MET A 394 -18.08 12.07 8.79
CA MET A 394 -17.97 13.53 8.92
C MET A 394 -16.69 13.87 9.70
N LYS A 395 -16.25 15.13 9.62
CA LYS A 395 -15.10 15.68 10.34
C LYS A 395 -15.36 15.86 11.83
#